data_AF-A0A420ISL9-F1
#
_entry.id   AF-A0A420ISL9-F1
#
_cell.length_a   1.000
_cell.length_b   1.000
_cell.length_c   1.000
_cell.angle_alpha   90.00
_cell.angle_beta   90.00
_cell.angle_gamma   90.00
#
_symmetry.space_group_name_H-M   'P 1'
#
loop_
_entity.id
_entity.type
_entity.pdbx_description
1 polymer ?
#
loop_
_entity_poly.entity_id
_entity_poly.type
_entity_poly.pdbx_seq_one_letter_code
_entity_poly.pdbx_strand_id
1 'polypeptide(L)'
;MENTLAVILEKSERLGKTAVEPEKGETDVNESNDCVDSTEDEPNTRGILNKNKIYGGYNGDLNPDDSERNFDGSLNIYRMAQFLEKQQTKNESERFVKSIWPEVRIESDLKRKGIQIKGLPDGAHKFKVYLDNSWKLVQASDVSFFYKLRQIQRALIQATIPYDLWPVKFSLMLEGDFQIIQKFIDNTVASWPQALEATFQLMDWHGTMRRPVLQFARLSPFQSEGYVNFAWRLRTAFQELPRQPHFDSAIRDMLFETVKTYMPSDWSTIQSKIRMPTAQLVEKIVIQAGIIAQMPVE
;
A
#
# COMPACT_ATOMS: atom_id res chain seq x y z
N MET A 1 25.01 -3.02 -33.30
CA MET A 1 24.46 -4.14 -32.49
C MET A 1 22.93 -4.01 -32.36
N GLU A 2 22.19 -4.01 -33.47
CA GLU A 2 20.82 -3.42 -33.49
C GLU A 2 19.64 -4.40 -33.54
N ASN A 3 19.86 -5.68 -33.83
CA ASN A 3 18.76 -6.57 -34.30
C ASN A 3 17.80 -7.11 -33.20
N THR A 4 17.82 -6.55 -31.99
CA THR A 4 17.01 -7.02 -30.85
C THR A 4 15.72 -6.21 -30.65
N LEU A 5 15.71 -4.93 -31.04
CA LEU A 5 14.55 -4.05 -30.81
C LEU A 5 13.40 -4.28 -31.79
N ALA A 6 13.70 -4.64 -33.05
CA ALA A 6 12.67 -4.91 -34.06
C ALA A 6 11.76 -6.09 -33.68
N VAL A 7 12.34 -7.15 -33.12
CA VAL A 7 11.64 -8.41 -32.74
C VAL A 7 10.59 -8.19 -31.63
N ILE A 8 10.70 -7.11 -30.85
CA ILE A 8 9.75 -6.79 -29.78
C ILE A 8 8.50 -6.10 -30.34
N LEU A 9 8.62 -5.28 -31.39
CA LEU A 9 7.51 -4.52 -31.98
C LEU A 9 6.53 -5.41 -32.76
N GLU A 10 7.03 -6.34 -33.59
CA GLU A 10 6.18 -7.22 -34.41
C GLU A 10 5.26 -8.13 -33.57
N LYS A 11 5.66 -8.41 -32.32
CA LYS A 11 4.92 -9.32 -31.43
C LYS A 11 3.69 -8.68 -30.78
N SER A 12 3.57 -7.35 -30.81
CA SER A 12 2.43 -6.61 -30.23
C SER A 12 1.17 -6.62 -31.10
N GLU A 13 1.31 -6.64 -32.43
CA GLU A 13 0.16 -6.42 -33.34
C GLU A 13 -0.72 -7.67 -33.54
N ARG A 14 -0.21 -8.86 -33.23
CA ARG A 14 -0.88 -10.14 -33.52
C ARG A 14 -1.90 -10.61 -32.47
N LEU A 15 -2.15 -9.84 -31.40
CA LEU A 15 -3.08 -10.19 -30.31
C LEU A 15 -4.41 -9.40 -30.33
N GLY A 16 -4.65 -8.58 -31.36
CA GLY A 16 -5.78 -7.62 -31.40
C GLY A 16 -7.02 -8.03 -32.20
N LYS A 17 -7.22 -9.31 -32.57
CA LYS A 17 -8.36 -9.73 -33.43
C LYS A 17 -8.95 -11.11 -33.08
N THR A 18 -9.90 -11.11 -32.15
CA THR A 18 -11.00 -12.09 -32.13
C THR A 18 -12.24 -11.43 -31.54
N ALA A 19 -13.23 -11.16 -32.38
CA ALA A 19 -14.56 -10.71 -31.98
C ALA A 19 -15.55 -11.87 -32.12
N VAL A 20 -16.56 -11.91 -31.25
CA VAL A 20 -17.69 -12.85 -31.31
C VAL A 20 -18.96 -12.02 -31.05
N GLU A 21 -19.96 -12.18 -31.89
CA GLU A 21 -21.22 -11.44 -31.83
C GLU A 21 -22.23 -12.09 -30.85
N PRO A 22 -23.21 -11.35 -30.33
CA PRO A 22 -24.31 -11.90 -29.55
C PRO A 22 -25.50 -12.29 -30.45
N GLU A 23 -25.93 -13.55 -30.41
CA GLU A 23 -27.22 -13.96 -30.98
C GLU A 23 -28.40 -13.64 -30.04
N LYS A 24 -29.59 -13.51 -30.64
CA LYS A 24 -30.87 -13.32 -29.94
C LYS A 24 -31.52 -14.66 -29.61
N GLY A 25 -32.33 -14.68 -28.55
CA GLY A 25 -33.31 -15.73 -28.29
C GLY A 25 -34.48 -15.21 -27.46
N GLU A 26 -35.67 -15.24 -28.04
CA GLU A 26 -36.97 -15.22 -27.35
C GLU A 26 -37.33 -16.70 -27.04
N THR A 27 -38.27 -17.09 -26.18
CA THR A 27 -39.40 -16.44 -25.49
C THR A 27 -39.24 -16.59 -23.94
N ASP A 28 -40.21 -16.71 -23.01
CA ASP A 28 -41.68 -16.86 -23.04
C ASP A 28 -42.39 -16.42 -21.73
N VAL A 29 -43.72 -16.54 -21.77
CA VAL A 29 -44.79 -16.18 -20.82
C VAL A 29 -44.83 -17.04 -19.53
N ASN A 30 -45.12 -16.40 -18.37
CA ASN A 30 -46.34 -16.73 -17.62
C ASN A 30 -46.86 -15.58 -16.72
N GLU A 31 -48.15 -15.63 -16.42
CA GLU A 31 -48.95 -14.52 -15.88
C GLU A 31 -49.19 -14.62 -14.35
N SER A 32 -49.37 -13.47 -13.69
CA SER A 32 -50.62 -13.22 -12.95
C SER A 32 -50.81 -11.71 -12.72
N ASN A 33 -52.07 -11.25 -12.75
CA ASN A 33 -52.47 -9.88 -12.41
C ASN A 33 -53.36 -9.89 -11.17
N ASP A 34 -53.25 -8.83 -10.37
CA ASP A 34 -54.37 -8.12 -9.70
C ASP A 34 -53.73 -7.00 -8.85
N CYS A 35 -54.28 -5.79 -8.65
CA CYS A 35 -55.27 -4.93 -9.28
C CYS A 35 -55.51 -3.80 -8.26
N VAL A 36 -55.45 -2.51 -8.68
CA VAL A 36 -56.35 -1.42 -8.22
C VAL A 36 -56.23 -0.96 -6.73
N ASP A 37 -56.15 0.33 -6.35
CA ASP A 37 -56.23 1.63 -7.06
C ASP A 37 -55.52 2.78 -6.28
N SER A 38 -55.36 3.95 -6.95
CA SER A 38 -55.55 5.38 -6.51
C SER A 38 -55.14 5.89 -5.09
N THR A 39 -54.74 7.16 -4.85
CA THR A 39 -54.60 8.38 -5.71
C THR A 39 -53.63 9.44 -5.12
N GLU A 40 -53.15 10.33 -6.01
CA GLU A 40 -52.93 11.80 -5.86
C GLU A 40 -51.78 12.48 -5.06
N ASP A 41 -51.34 13.58 -5.68
CA ASP A 41 -50.72 14.84 -5.26
C ASP A 41 -49.21 15.05 -4.92
N GLU A 42 -48.68 16.08 -5.61
CA GLU A 42 -47.37 16.74 -5.56
C GLU A 42 -47.41 17.98 -4.60
N PRO A 43 -46.31 18.76 -4.31
CA PRO A 43 -45.07 18.90 -5.08
C PRO A 43 -43.72 18.97 -4.32
N ASN A 44 -42.67 18.92 -5.15
CA ASN A 44 -41.24 19.10 -4.90
C ASN A 44 -40.81 20.33 -4.06
N THR A 45 -39.89 20.15 -3.10
CA THR A 45 -38.87 21.18 -2.78
C THR A 45 -37.57 20.59 -2.22
N ARG A 46 -36.46 21.34 -2.34
CA ARG A 46 -35.08 20.90 -2.06
C ARG A 46 -34.73 20.87 -0.56
N GLY A 47 -34.02 19.83 -0.11
CA GLY A 47 -33.40 19.81 1.23
C GLY A 47 -32.55 18.54 1.50
N ILE A 48 -31.31 18.50 1.01
CA ILE A 48 -30.41 17.34 1.24
C ILE A 48 -29.75 17.46 2.62
N LEU A 49 -30.22 16.67 3.58
CA LEU A 49 -29.48 16.28 4.79
C LEU A 49 -30.09 15.00 5.40
N ASN A 50 -29.30 14.27 6.18
CA ASN A 50 -29.64 13.02 6.86
C ASN A 50 -30.07 11.82 5.98
N LYS A 51 -29.09 10.96 5.66
CA LYS A 51 -29.29 9.51 5.74
C LYS A 51 -28.27 8.91 6.72
N ASN A 52 -28.70 8.72 7.96
CA ASN A 52 -27.90 8.03 8.98
C ASN A 52 -27.59 6.61 8.50
N LYS A 53 -26.31 6.31 8.25
CA LYS A 53 -25.86 4.92 8.14
C LYS A 53 -25.88 4.31 9.53
N ILE A 54 -26.90 3.52 9.83
CA ILE A 54 -26.96 2.67 11.02
C ILE A 54 -25.91 1.56 10.83
N TYR A 55 -24.69 1.81 11.28
CA TYR A 55 -23.73 0.75 11.56
C TYR A 55 -24.14 0.10 12.90
N GLY A 56 -24.29 -1.22 12.88
CA GLY A 56 -25.02 -1.94 13.94
C GLY A 56 -24.24 -2.13 15.23
N GLY A 57 -24.98 -2.39 16.31
CA GLY A 57 -24.45 -3.07 17.50
C GLY A 57 -23.63 -2.23 18.48
N TYR A 58 -24.06 -0.99 18.78
CA TYR A 58 -23.61 -0.31 20.00
C TYR A 58 -24.20 -0.98 21.24
N ASN A 59 -23.48 -1.97 21.79
CA ASN A 59 -23.65 -2.39 23.18
C ASN A 59 -22.84 -1.39 24.04
N GLY A 60 -23.51 -0.68 24.95
CA GLY A 60 -23.02 0.57 25.56
C GLY A 60 -21.93 0.46 26.64
N ASP A 61 -21.29 -0.70 26.79
CA ASP A 61 -20.46 -1.04 27.96
C ASP A 61 -18.94 -1.00 27.70
N LEU A 62 -18.50 -0.59 26.51
CA LEU A 62 -17.07 -0.43 26.18
C LEU A 62 -16.63 1.02 26.28
N ASN A 63 -15.54 1.26 27.02
CA ASN A 63 -14.84 2.54 27.04
C ASN A 63 -14.30 2.82 25.62
N PRO A 64 -14.30 4.07 25.11
CA PRO A 64 -13.82 4.36 23.75
C PRO A 64 -12.35 3.96 23.55
N ASP A 65 -11.53 4.05 24.61
CA ASP A 65 -10.11 3.63 24.62
C ASP A 65 -9.91 2.10 24.48
N ASP A 66 -10.95 1.29 24.70
CA ASP A 66 -10.91 -0.17 24.55
C ASP A 66 -11.26 -0.65 23.12
N SER A 67 -11.60 0.27 22.22
CA SER A 67 -11.83 -0.03 20.80
C SER A 67 -10.56 -0.55 20.11
N GLU A 68 -10.71 -1.44 19.11
CA GLU A 68 -9.58 -1.93 18.31
C GLU A 68 -9.08 -0.90 17.30
N ARG A 69 -9.96 0.01 16.88
CA ARG A 69 -9.70 1.08 15.91
C ARG A 69 -10.28 2.41 16.38
N ASN A 70 -9.58 3.49 16.07
CA ASN A 70 -9.98 4.87 16.29
C ASN A 70 -11.08 5.27 15.29
N PHE A 71 -11.70 6.45 15.50
CA PHE A 71 -12.79 6.97 14.65
C PHE A 71 -12.41 7.18 13.16
N ASP A 72 -11.11 7.33 12.85
CA ASP A 72 -10.59 7.45 11.48
C ASP A 72 -10.31 6.08 10.81
N GLY A 73 -10.50 4.97 11.54
CA GLY A 73 -10.19 3.62 11.08
C GLY A 73 -8.74 3.18 11.32
N SER A 74 -7.87 4.00 11.91
CA SER A 74 -6.53 3.57 12.33
C SER A 74 -6.62 2.61 13.53
N LEU A 75 -5.77 1.59 13.56
CA LEU A 75 -5.56 0.71 14.73
C LEU A 75 -5.28 1.53 16.01
N ASN A 76 -5.96 1.20 17.11
CA ASN A 76 -5.73 1.84 18.41
C ASN A 76 -4.52 1.21 19.11
N ILE A 77 -3.33 1.81 18.94
CA ILE A 77 -2.09 1.33 19.58
C ILE A 77 -2.01 1.64 21.10
N TYR A 78 -2.92 2.45 21.64
CA TYR A 78 -3.00 2.78 23.07
C TYR A 78 -3.90 1.83 23.86
N ARG A 79 -4.57 0.89 23.18
CA ARG A 79 -5.45 -0.13 23.78
C ARG A 79 -4.69 -0.99 24.79
N MET A 80 -5.09 -0.94 26.06
CA MET A 80 -4.46 -1.70 27.15
C MET A 80 -5.20 -3.00 27.50
N ALA A 81 -6.42 -3.20 27.02
CA ALA A 81 -7.26 -4.36 27.36
C ALA A 81 -7.05 -5.57 26.43
N GLN A 82 -6.89 -6.75 27.04
CA GLN A 82 -6.82 -8.04 26.32
C GLN A 82 -8.20 -8.48 25.83
N PHE A 83 -8.42 -8.37 24.52
CA PHE A 83 -9.61 -8.90 23.83
C PHE A 83 -9.21 -9.80 22.66
N LEU A 84 -10.13 -10.69 22.27
CA LEU A 84 -9.95 -11.62 21.15
C LEU A 84 -9.99 -10.86 19.81
N GLU A 85 -8.98 -11.07 18.94
CA GLU A 85 -8.90 -10.42 17.62
C GLU A 85 -10.15 -10.70 16.77
N LYS A 86 -10.84 -9.64 16.32
CA LYS A 86 -11.92 -9.76 15.34
C LYS A 86 -11.32 -10.00 13.96
N GLN A 87 -11.78 -11.04 13.23
CA GLN A 87 -11.27 -11.34 11.88
C GLN A 87 -11.40 -10.18 10.89
N GLN A 88 -12.38 -9.28 11.06
CA GLN A 88 -12.48 -8.08 10.24
C GLN A 88 -11.26 -7.16 10.43
N THR A 89 -10.90 -6.86 11.68
CA THR A 89 -9.73 -6.04 12.04
C THR A 89 -8.45 -6.61 11.44
N LYS A 90 -8.27 -7.94 11.49
CA LYS A 90 -7.16 -8.66 10.85
C LYS A 90 -7.12 -8.44 9.33
N ASN A 91 -8.25 -8.63 8.65
CA ASN A 91 -8.36 -8.46 7.20
C ASN A 91 -8.10 -7.01 6.76
N GLU A 92 -8.47 -6.02 7.58
CA GLU A 92 -8.15 -4.61 7.36
C GLU A 92 -6.66 -4.34 7.53
N SER A 93 -6.03 -4.85 8.59
CA SER A 93 -4.58 -4.76 8.80
C SER A 93 -3.78 -5.43 7.69
N GLU A 94 -4.19 -6.62 7.21
CA GLU A 94 -3.54 -7.30 6.08
C GLU A 94 -3.59 -6.47 4.79
N ARG A 95 -4.71 -5.79 4.52
CA ARG A 95 -4.85 -4.88 3.36
C ARG A 95 -3.97 -3.65 3.51
N PHE A 96 -4.00 -2.99 4.67
CA PHE A 96 -3.20 -1.80 4.96
C PHE A 96 -1.70 -2.10 4.83
N VAL A 97 -1.21 -3.15 5.49
CA VAL A 97 0.20 -3.57 5.46
C VAL A 97 0.63 -3.97 4.05
N LYS A 98 -0.19 -4.70 3.28
CA LYS A 98 0.13 -5.04 1.88
C LYS A 98 0.15 -3.84 0.93
N SER A 99 -0.58 -2.76 1.25
CA SER A 99 -0.50 -1.51 0.49
C SER A 99 0.82 -0.76 0.73
N ILE A 100 1.39 -0.88 1.93
CA ILE A 100 2.65 -0.22 2.31
C ILE A 100 3.87 -1.05 1.90
N TRP A 101 3.82 -2.36 2.16
CA TRP A 101 4.92 -3.30 1.94
C TRP A 101 4.43 -4.54 1.18
N PRO A 102 4.35 -4.49 -0.17
CA PRO A 102 3.82 -5.59 -0.97
C PRO A 102 4.60 -6.92 -0.87
N GLU A 103 5.88 -6.90 -0.45
CA GLU A 103 6.67 -8.12 -0.25
C GLU A 103 6.49 -8.80 1.12
N VAL A 104 5.65 -8.24 2.00
CA VAL A 104 5.28 -8.86 3.29
C VAL A 104 4.79 -10.31 3.10
N ARG A 105 5.00 -11.14 4.11
CA ARG A 105 4.45 -12.50 4.19
C ARG A 105 3.41 -12.55 5.28
N ILE A 106 2.15 -12.64 4.86
CA ILE A 106 1.02 -12.93 5.74
C ILE A 106 0.70 -14.43 5.72
N GLU A 107 -0.11 -14.86 6.68
CA GLU A 107 -0.47 -16.26 6.94
C GLU A 107 -0.95 -17.00 5.68
N SER A 108 -1.76 -16.35 4.86
CA SER A 108 -2.31 -16.90 3.61
C SER A 108 -1.26 -17.12 2.51
N ASP A 109 -0.23 -16.28 2.43
CA ASP A 109 0.88 -16.46 1.48
C ASP A 109 1.80 -17.63 1.89
N LEU A 110 1.94 -17.86 3.20
CA LEU A 110 2.76 -18.95 3.75
C LEU A 110 2.06 -20.30 3.57
N LYS A 111 0.77 -20.38 3.95
CA LYS A 111 -0.09 -21.56 3.73
C LYS A 111 -0.12 -21.98 2.25
N ARG A 112 -0.30 -21.02 1.33
CA ARG A 112 -0.29 -21.29 -0.13
C ARG A 112 1.03 -21.89 -0.64
N LYS A 113 2.15 -21.62 0.02
CA LYS A 113 3.48 -22.14 -0.37
C LYS A 113 3.84 -23.48 0.27
N GLY A 114 2.92 -24.13 0.98
CA GLY A 114 3.21 -25.38 1.69
C GLY A 114 4.17 -25.22 2.87
N ILE A 115 4.44 -23.99 3.30
CA ILE A 115 5.25 -23.72 4.49
C ILE A 115 4.40 -24.15 5.69
N GLN A 116 4.70 -25.32 6.25
CA GLN A 116 4.02 -25.83 7.43
C GLN A 116 4.36 -24.97 8.65
N ILE A 117 3.56 -23.92 8.87
CA ILE A 117 3.38 -23.30 10.18
C ILE A 117 2.70 -24.36 11.05
N LYS A 118 3.50 -25.23 11.69
CA LYS A 118 2.98 -26.17 12.68
C LYS A 118 2.51 -25.36 13.87
N GLY A 119 1.23 -25.52 14.23
CA GLY A 119 0.71 -25.03 15.50
C GLY A 119 1.53 -25.57 16.67
N LEU A 120 1.59 -24.80 17.75
CA LEU A 120 2.52 -24.94 18.86
C LEU A 120 2.73 -26.41 19.31
N PRO A 121 3.89 -27.03 19.01
CA PRO A 121 4.22 -28.35 19.54
C PRO A 121 4.65 -28.24 21.01
N ASP A 122 4.39 -29.28 21.80
CA ASP A 122 4.89 -29.37 23.18
C ASP A 122 6.42 -29.17 23.24
N GLY A 123 6.85 -28.14 23.97
CA GLY A 123 8.25 -27.69 24.01
C GLY A 123 8.56 -26.42 23.23
N ALA A 124 7.72 -25.39 23.35
CA ALA A 124 7.90 -24.04 22.78
C ALA A 124 9.29 -23.41 23.03
N HIS A 125 10.00 -23.84 24.08
CA HIS A 125 11.38 -23.45 24.41
C HIS A 125 12.42 -23.71 23.29
N LYS A 126 12.11 -24.52 22.27
CA LYS A 126 13.04 -24.87 21.18
C LYS A 126 13.13 -23.82 20.06
N PHE A 127 12.20 -22.86 19.98
CA PHE A 127 12.16 -21.86 18.90
C PHE A 127 13.11 -20.67 19.13
N LYS A 128 14.42 -20.93 19.02
CA LYS A 128 15.48 -19.93 19.09
C LYS A 128 15.80 -19.36 17.71
N VAL A 129 15.17 -18.23 17.36
CA VAL A 129 15.65 -17.35 16.29
C VAL A 129 16.80 -16.48 16.83
N TYR A 130 17.86 -16.28 16.03
CA TYR A 130 18.82 -15.20 16.24
C TYR A 130 18.36 -14.01 15.40
N LEU A 131 18.10 -12.88 16.07
CA LEU A 131 17.81 -11.60 15.42
C LEU A 131 18.98 -10.67 15.75
N ASP A 132 19.56 -10.06 14.73
CA ASP A 132 20.77 -9.26 14.92
C ASP A 132 20.43 -7.88 15.53
N ASN A 133 21.22 -7.43 16.51
CA ASN A 133 21.01 -6.14 17.16
C ASN A 133 21.02 -4.95 16.18
N SER A 134 21.73 -5.06 15.04
CA SER A 134 21.70 -4.04 13.98
C SER A 134 20.32 -3.86 13.33
N TRP A 135 19.41 -4.82 13.47
CA TRP A 135 18.05 -4.76 12.92
C TRP A 135 17.02 -4.15 13.87
N LYS A 136 17.41 -3.74 15.08
CA LYS A 136 16.50 -3.11 16.05
C LYS A 136 15.93 -1.80 15.50
N LEU A 137 14.64 -1.59 15.77
CA LEU A 137 13.91 -0.35 15.49
C LEU A 137 13.96 0.49 16.77
N VAL A 138 14.72 1.59 16.73
CA VAL A 138 15.01 2.44 17.92
C VAL A 138 14.50 3.87 17.75
N GLN A 139 14.63 4.42 16.55
CA GLN A 139 14.17 5.76 16.19
C GLN A 139 13.18 5.65 15.04
N ALA A 140 11.98 6.24 15.20
CA ALA A 140 10.95 6.21 14.17
C ALA A 140 11.34 7.00 12.91
N SER A 141 12.37 7.85 12.98
CA SER A 141 12.99 8.55 11.84
C SER A 141 13.98 7.73 10.99
N ASP A 142 14.20 6.45 11.31
CA ASP A 142 15.17 5.59 10.63
C ASP A 142 14.67 5.13 9.24
N VAL A 143 15.26 5.68 8.18
CA VAL A 143 14.95 5.32 6.78
C VAL A 143 15.31 3.87 6.41
N SER A 144 16.15 3.20 7.19
CA SER A 144 16.54 1.79 6.94
C SER A 144 15.48 0.77 7.39
N PHE A 145 14.37 1.19 7.99
CA PHE A 145 13.36 0.29 8.58
C PHE A 145 12.85 -0.80 7.62
N PHE A 146 12.57 -0.48 6.35
CA PHE A 146 12.13 -1.49 5.37
C PHE A 146 13.21 -2.53 5.06
N TYR A 147 14.50 -2.22 5.21
CA TYR A 147 15.57 -3.22 5.17
C TYR A 147 15.55 -4.09 6.43
N LYS A 148 15.47 -3.47 7.61
CA LYS A 148 15.44 -4.16 8.91
C LYS A 148 14.25 -5.14 9.02
N LEU A 149 13.03 -4.69 8.69
CA LEU A 149 11.82 -5.52 8.63
C LEU A 149 11.97 -6.70 7.65
N ARG A 150 12.61 -6.48 6.50
CA ARG A 150 12.92 -7.56 5.54
C ARG A 150 13.89 -8.59 6.11
N GLN A 151 14.90 -8.20 6.89
CA GLN A 151 15.79 -9.16 7.56
C GLN A 151 15.10 -9.90 8.71
N ILE A 152 14.32 -9.20 9.57
CA ILE A 152 13.57 -9.83 10.66
C ILE A 152 12.59 -10.87 10.12
N GLN A 153 11.74 -10.51 9.16
CA GLN A 153 10.79 -11.46 8.55
C GLN A 153 11.52 -12.64 7.88
N ARG A 154 12.67 -12.42 7.24
CA ARG A 154 13.49 -13.49 6.67
C ARG A 154 14.00 -14.44 7.76
N ALA A 155 14.51 -13.92 8.87
CA ALA A 155 15.00 -14.72 9.99
C ALA A 155 13.89 -15.54 10.67
N LEU A 156 12.70 -14.97 10.85
CA LEU A 156 11.53 -15.67 11.40
C LEU A 156 11.09 -16.85 10.50
N ILE A 157 11.11 -16.67 9.18
CA ILE A 157 10.85 -17.74 8.20
C ILE A 157 11.95 -18.81 8.24
N GLN A 158 13.22 -18.40 8.24
CA GLN A 158 14.37 -19.32 8.23
C GLN A 158 14.49 -20.15 9.51
N ALA A 159 14.14 -19.58 10.67
CA ALA A 159 14.06 -20.30 11.94
C ALA A 159 12.72 -21.03 12.15
N THR A 160 11.88 -21.10 11.11
CA THR A 160 10.57 -21.78 11.08
C THR A 160 9.69 -21.45 12.29
N ILE A 161 9.68 -20.18 12.72
CA ILE A 161 8.94 -19.73 13.89
C ILE A 161 7.42 -19.80 13.57
N PRO A 162 6.58 -20.37 14.46
CA PRO A 162 5.13 -20.30 14.32
C PRO A 162 4.64 -18.87 14.12
N TYR A 163 3.72 -18.64 13.19
CA TYR A 163 3.32 -17.30 12.71
C TYR A 163 2.62 -16.47 13.81
N ASP A 164 1.90 -17.14 14.68
CA ASP A 164 1.34 -16.65 15.95
C ASP A 164 2.41 -16.09 16.91
N LEU A 165 3.66 -16.58 16.84
CA LEU A 165 4.78 -16.10 17.65
C LEU A 165 5.61 -15.00 16.96
N TRP A 166 5.35 -14.66 15.69
CA TRP A 166 6.10 -13.60 14.99
C TRP A 166 5.98 -12.22 15.67
N PRO A 167 4.80 -11.76 16.15
CA PRO A 167 4.67 -10.51 16.90
C PRO A 167 5.54 -10.51 18.16
N VAL A 168 5.49 -11.60 18.95
CA VAL A 168 6.25 -11.75 20.20
C VAL A 168 7.75 -11.84 19.96
N LYS A 169 8.20 -12.39 18.82
CA LYS A 169 9.63 -12.32 18.43
C LYS A 169 10.03 -10.96 17.86
N PHE A 170 9.08 -10.20 17.31
CA PHE A 170 9.30 -8.86 16.80
C PHE A 170 9.34 -7.80 17.90
N SER A 171 8.55 -7.92 18.98
CA SER A 171 8.57 -6.96 20.11
C SER A 171 9.95 -6.87 20.78
N LEU A 172 10.72 -7.96 20.77
CA LEU A 172 12.14 -8.02 21.18
C LEU A 172 13.10 -7.15 20.33
N MET A 173 12.65 -6.65 19.18
CA MET A 173 13.41 -5.78 18.27
C MET A 173 12.95 -4.31 18.33
N LEU A 174 12.02 -3.98 19.22
CA LEU A 174 11.44 -2.64 19.37
C LEU A 174 12.02 -1.97 20.61
N GLU A 175 12.68 -0.83 20.42
CA GLU A 175 13.29 -0.02 21.48
C GLU A 175 13.05 1.47 21.20
N GLY A 176 13.46 2.35 22.13
CA GLY A 176 13.31 3.80 21.98
C GLY A 176 11.87 4.23 21.64
N ASP A 177 11.70 4.91 20.52
CA ASP A 177 10.40 5.39 20.03
C ASP A 177 9.37 4.26 19.89
N PHE A 178 9.81 3.04 19.57
CA PHE A 178 8.93 1.88 19.33
C PHE A 178 8.48 1.15 20.60
N GLN A 179 8.87 1.60 21.81
CA GLN A 179 8.41 1.00 23.08
C GLN A 179 6.88 1.03 23.26
N ILE A 180 6.17 1.98 22.62
CA ILE A 180 4.70 1.97 22.58
C ILE A 180 4.17 0.77 21.80
N ILE A 181 4.80 0.42 20.67
CA ILE A 181 4.42 -0.72 19.84
C ILE A 181 4.80 -2.03 20.52
N GLN A 182 5.92 -2.05 21.26
CA GLN A 182 6.28 -3.17 22.14
C GLN A 182 5.16 -3.43 23.16
N LYS A 183 4.75 -2.41 23.92
CA LYS A 183 3.67 -2.52 24.91
C LYS A 183 2.33 -2.93 24.29
N PHE A 184 2.01 -2.43 23.10
CA PHE A 184 0.82 -2.86 22.36
C PHE A 184 0.84 -4.36 22.04
N ILE A 185 1.98 -4.89 21.55
CA ILE A 185 2.14 -6.33 21.26
C ILE A 185 2.13 -7.17 22.55
N ASP A 186 2.77 -6.70 23.61
CA ASP A 186 2.88 -7.45 24.86
C ASP A 186 1.56 -7.43 25.67
N ASN A 187 0.72 -6.39 25.51
CA ASN A 187 -0.58 -6.25 26.19
C ASN A 187 -1.78 -6.80 25.38
N THR A 188 -1.62 -7.17 24.10
CA THR A 188 -2.74 -7.63 23.26
C THR A 188 -2.37 -8.91 22.50
N VAL A 189 -3.35 -9.67 22.01
CA VAL A 189 -3.09 -10.81 21.12
C VAL A 189 -2.92 -10.31 19.68
N ALA A 190 -2.01 -9.35 19.48
CA ALA A 190 -1.80 -8.68 18.21
C ALA A 190 -1.32 -9.67 17.14
N SER A 191 -1.98 -9.71 15.98
CA SER A 191 -1.49 -10.48 14.84
C SER A 191 -0.31 -9.79 14.14
N TRP A 192 0.48 -10.52 13.35
CA TRP A 192 1.62 -9.96 12.60
C TRP A 192 1.24 -8.76 11.70
N PRO A 193 0.07 -8.74 11.02
CA PRO A 193 -0.43 -7.56 10.33
C PRO A 193 -0.73 -6.38 11.27
N GLN A 194 -1.30 -6.60 12.46
CA GLN A 194 -1.55 -5.51 13.42
C GLN A 194 -0.23 -4.93 13.96
N ALA A 195 0.75 -5.77 14.28
CA ALA A 195 2.07 -5.33 14.73
C ALA A 195 2.78 -4.45 13.67
N LEU A 196 2.67 -4.82 12.39
CA LEU A 196 3.18 -4.01 11.27
C LEU A 196 2.36 -2.74 11.01
N GLU A 197 1.03 -2.78 11.10
CA GLU A 197 0.17 -1.60 11.00
C GLU A 197 0.52 -0.57 12.09
N ALA A 198 0.61 -1.00 13.35
CA ALA A 198 1.01 -0.17 14.48
C ALA A 198 2.39 0.47 14.26
N THR A 199 3.36 -0.31 13.78
CA THR A 199 4.71 0.17 13.42
C THR A 199 4.65 1.24 12.33
N PHE A 200 3.89 1.01 11.26
CA PHE A 200 3.79 1.92 10.12
C PHE A 200 3.05 3.22 10.45
N GLN A 201 2.04 3.18 11.33
CA GLN A 201 1.34 4.38 11.81
C GLN A 201 2.28 5.29 12.61
N LEU A 202 3.04 4.74 13.57
CA LEU A 202 4.03 5.50 14.34
C LEU A 202 5.07 6.17 13.41
N MET A 203 5.51 5.46 12.38
CA MET A 203 6.43 6.01 11.38
C MET A 203 5.81 7.08 10.47
N ASP A 204 4.48 7.08 10.29
CA ASP A 204 3.79 8.18 9.60
C ASP A 204 3.58 9.39 10.53
N TRP A 205 3.32 9.17 11.82
CA TRP A 205 3.21 10.24 12.83
C TRP A 205 4.53 10.99 13.01
N HIS A 206 5.67 10.29 13.03
CA HIS A 206 7.01 10.91 13.01
C HIS A 206 7.39 11.47 11.62
N GLY A 207 6.48 11.41 10.65
CA GLY A 207 6.62 11.94 9.29
C GLY A 207 7.57 11.14 8.40
N THR A 208 8.11 10.00 8.85
CA THR A 208 9.11 9.21 8.12
C THR A 208 8.55 8.60 6.84
N MET A 209 7.29 8.16 6.86
CA MET A 209 6.58 7.75 5.64
C MET A 209 6.38 8.92 4.67
N ARG A 210 6.22 10.14 5.20
CA ARG A 210 6.00 11.38 4.42
C ARG A 210 7.30 12.03 3.96
N ARG A 211 8.46 11.71 4.56
CA ARG A 211 9.78 12.30 4.22
C ARG A 211 10.16 12.08 2.74
N PRO A 212 10.08 10.86 2.16
CA PRO A 212 10.32 10.66 0.73
C PRO A 212 9.35 11.48 -0.14
N VAL A 213 8.06 11.54 0.24
CA VAL A 213 7.04 12.35 -0.48
C VAL A 213 7.40 13.84 -0.45
N LEU A 214 7.81 14.36 0.70
CA LEU A 214 8.25 15.75 0.87
C LEU A 214 9.59 16.07 0.18
N GLN A 215 10.49 15.09 0.06
CA GLN A 215 11.74 15.23 -0.70
C GLN A 215 11.48 15.21 -2.21
N PHE A 216 10.59 14.33 -2.67
CA PHE A 216 10.14 14.26 -4.06
C PHE A 216 9.38 15.53 -4.49
N ALA A 217 8.45 16.02 -3.66
CA ALA A 217 7.74 17.28 -3.87
C ALA A 217 8.64 18.53 -3.90
N ARG A 218 9.89 18.42 -3.42
CA ARG A 218 10.91 19.48 -3.42
C ARG A 218 12.03 19.23 -4.44
N LEU A 219 11.89 18.21 -5.29
CA LEU A 219 12.93 17.84 -6.24
C LEU A 219 13.05 18.90 -7.35
N SER A 220 14.21 19.54 -7.39
CA SER A 220 14.59 20.55 -8.39
C SER A 220 16.02 20.27 -8.87
N PRO A 221 16.40 20.65 -10.11
CA PRO A 221 17.76 20.47 -10.61
C PRO A 221 18.78 21.25 -9.79
N PHE A 222 20.00 20.72 -9.67
CA PHE A 222 21.13 21.52 -9.19
C PHE A 222 21.60 22.50 -10.29
N GLN A 223 22.29 23.58 -9.90
CA GLN A 223 22.67 24.70 -10.78
C GLN A 223 23.48 24.32 -12.04
N SER A 224 24.06 23.12 -12.09
CA SER A 224 24.82 22.59 -13.23
C SER A 224 24.43 21.15 -13.61
N GLU A 225 23.22 20.71 -13.25
CA GLU A 225 22.75 19.34 -13.51
C GLU A 225 22.02 19.26 -14.86
N GLY A 226 22.61 18.55 -15.82
CA GLY A 226 21.96 18.29 -17.11
C GLY A 226 20.74 17.37 -16.98
N TYR A 227 19.77 17.51 -17.90
CA TYR A 227 18.47 16.83 -17.86
C TYR A 227 18.54 15.32 -17.58
N VAL A 228 19.51 14.61 -18.16
CA VAL A 228 19.71 13.16 -17.94
C VAL A 228 19.96 12.84 -16.47
N ASN A 229 20.84 13.59 -15.81
CA ASN A 229 21.20 13.36 -14.41
C ASN A 229 20.02 13.68 -13.49
N PHE A 230 19.31 14.79 -13.76
CA PHE A 230 18.10 15.14 -13.03
C PHE A 230 16.99 14.09 -13.19
N ALA A 231 16.77 13.58 -14.42
CA ALA A 231 15.81 12.51 -14.69
C ALA A 231 16.15 11.21 -13.96
N TRP A 232 17.44 10.82 -13.91
CA TRP A 232 17.89 9.68 -13.11
C TRP A 232 17.65 9.89 -11.62
N ARG A 233 17.93 11.08 -11.08
CA ARG A 233 17.68 11.41 -9.68
C ARG A 233 16.19 11.44 -9.33
N LEU A 234 15.34 11.92 -10.25
CA LEU A 234 13.88 11.86 -10.19
C LEU A 234 13.37 10.41 -10.17
N ARG A 235 13.97 9.53 -10.99
CA ARG A 235 13.67 8.08 -10.98
C ARG A 235 14.06 7.41 -9.67
N THR A 236 15.23 7.70 -9.12
CA THR A 236 15.66 7.18 -7.81
C THR A 236 14.70 7.65 -6.71
N ALA A 237 14.42 8.96 -6.63
CA ALA A 237 13.50 9.50 -5.64
C ALA A 237 12.08 8.90 -5.75
N PHE A 238 11.58 8.65 -6.97
CA PHE A 238 10.31 7.95 -7.18
C PHE A 238 10.33 6.50 -6.67
N GLN A 239 11.45 5.79 -6.79
CA GLN A 239 11.59 4.40 -6.32
C GLN A 239 11.64 4.29 -4.79
N GLU A 240 11.95 5.38 -4.08
CA GLU A 240 11.98 5.49 -2.62
C GLU A 240 10.61 5.87 -1.99
N LEU A 241 9.60 6.18 -2.81
CA LEU A 241 8.27 6.59 -2.34
C LEU A 241 7.47 5.43 -1.70
N PRO A 242 6.64 5.70 -0.67
CA PRO A 242 5.67 4.73 -0.17
C PRO A 242 4.64 4.39 -1.26
N ARG A 243 4.37 3.10 -1.48
CA ARG A 243 3.39 2.63 -2.48
C ARG A 243 1.94 2.69 -2.00
N GLN A 244 1.63 3.66 -1.14
CA GLN A 244 0.32 3.83 -0.54
C GLN A 244 -0.68 4.38 -1.58
N PRO A 245 -1.81 3.69 -1.86
CA PRO A 245 -2.73 4.06 -2.95
C PRO A 245 -3.32 5.48 -2.86
N HIS A 246 -3.34 6.09 -1.67
CA HIS A 246 -3.83 7.45 -1.49
C HIS A 246 -2.81 8.54 -1.89
N PHE A 247 -1.53 8.18 -2.08
CA PHE A 247 -0.52 9.08 -2.63
C PHE A 247 -0.35 8.94 -4.15
N ASP A 248 -0.85 7.88 -4.81
CA ASP A 248 -0.59 7.61 -6.24
C ASP A 248 -1.00 8.77 -7.18
N SER A 249 -2.09 9.48 -6.86
CA SER A 249 -2.49 10.71 -7.57
C SER A 249 -1.58 11.89 -7.23
N ALA A 250 -1.40 12.20 -5.94
CA ALA A 250 -0.58 13.32 -5.49
C ALA A 250 0.88 13.24 -5.98
N ILE A 251 1.49 12.05 -5.94
CA ILE A 251 2.83 11.76 -6.49
C ILE A 251 2.86 12.00 -8.00
N ARG A 252 1.80 11.62 -8.72
CA ARG A 252 1.70 11.80 -10.17
C ARG A 252 1.57 13.27 -10.54
N ASP A 253 0.79 14.05 -9.79
CA ASP A 253 0.63 15.48 -10.01
C ASP A 253 1.91 16.26 -9.67
N MET A 254 2.61 15.87 -8.58
CA MET A 254 3.97 16.36 -8.27
C MET A 254 4.96 16.05 -9.40
N LEU A 255 4.94 14.83 -9.93
CA LEU A 255 5.78 14.41 -11.05
C LEU A 255 5.50 15.25 -12.31
N PHE A 256 4.22 15.47 -12.63
CA PHE A 256 3.82 16.29 -13.77
C PHE A 256 4.33 17.73 -13.64
N GLU A 257 4.08 18.41 -12.52
CA GLU A 257 4.56 19.79 -12.34
C GLU A 257 6.09 19.86 -12.28
N THR A 258 6.77 18.92 -11.62
CA THR A 258 8.25 18.86 -11.61
C THR A 258 8.84 18.77 -13.02
N VAL A 259 8.32 17.89 -13.87
CA VAL A 259 8.80 17.71 -15.25
C VAL A 259 8.39 18.88 -16.14
N LYS A 260 7.19 19.44 -15.96
CA LYS A 260 6.69 20.61 -16.69
C LYS A 260 7.48 21.89 -16.36
N THR A 261 7.87 22.09 -15.10
CA THR A 261 8.68 23.23 -14.64
C THR A 261 10.15 23.10 -15.04
N TYR A 262 10.76 21.93 -14.85
CA TYR A 262 12.22 21.77 -14.97
C TYR A 262 12.69 21.04 -16.22
N MET A 263 11.78 20.45 -17.01
CA MET A 263 12.10 19.67 -18.22
C MET A 263 11.05 19.90 -19.34
N PRO A 264 10.74 21.16 -19.73
CA PRO A 264 9.62 21.47 -20.61
C PRO A 264 9.69 20.78 -21.98
N SER A 265 10.90 20.53 -22.50
CA SER A 265 11.11 19.80 -23.75
C SER A 265 10.68 18.33 -23.66
N ASP A 266 11.02 17.64 -22.55
CA ASP A 266 10.52 16.29 -22.26
C ASP A 266 9.01 16.30 -22.06
N TRP A 267 8.50 17.26 -21.29
CA TRP A 267 7.07 17.44 -21.04
C TRP A 267 6.26 17.51 -22.33
N SER A 268 6.73 18.31 -23.30
CA SER A 268 6.08 18.46 -24.62
C SER A 268 5.88 17.12 -25.34
N THR A 269 6.78 16.15 -25.11
CA THR A 269 6.80 14.83 -25.75
C THR A 269 6.12 13.73 -24.90
N ILE A 270 5.98 13.92 -23.58
CA ILE A 270 5.30 12.95 -22.69
C ILE A 270 3.86 13.31 -22.33
N GLN A 271 3.40 14.55 -22.53
CA GLN A 271 2.02 14.97 -22.22
C GLN A 271 0.94 14.16 -22.97
N SER A 272 1.21 13.68 -24.19
CA SER A 272 0.31 12.78 -24.92
C SER A 272 0.16 11.39 -24.28
N LYS A 273 1.03 11.05 -23.32
CA LYS A 273 1.14 9.75 -22.65
C LYS A 273 0.64 9.80 -21.19
N ILE A 274 -0.08 10.87 -20.81
CA ILE A 274 -0.70 11.10 -19.48
C ILE A 274 -1.64 9.97 -19.01
N ARG A 275 -2.00 8.98 -19.84
CA ARG A 275 -2.74 7.77 -19.42
C ARG A 275 -1.85 6.59 -18.97
N MET A 276 -0.53 6.66 -19.08
CA MET A 276 0.38 5.56 -18.67
C MET A 276 0.53 5.46 -17.14
N PRO A 277 0.71 4.25 -16.55
CA PRO A 277 1.02 4.08 -15.12
C PRO A 277 2.23 4.90 -14.68
N THR A 278 2.19 5.52 -13.49
CA THR A 278 3.19 6.52 -13.04
C THR A 278 4.63 5.98 -13.11
N ALA A 279 4.86 4.72 -12.71
CA ALA A 279 6.17 4.09 -12.83
C ALA A 279 6.66 3.98 -14.29
N GLN A 280 5.80 3.64 -15.25
CA GLN A 280 6.18 3.58 -16.67
C GLN A 280 6.44 4.98 -17.26
N LEU A 281 5.75 6.00 -16.75
CA LEU A 281 5.97 7.39 -17.16
C LEU A 281 7.36 7.88 -16.72
N VAL A 282 7.78 7.56 -15.49
CA VAL A 282 9.14 7.87 -14.97
C VAL A 282 10.22 7.25 -15.84
N GLU A 283 10.07 5.98 -16.24
CA GLU A 283 10.99 5.34 -17.21
C GLU A 283 11.01 6.06 -18.56
N LYS A 284 9.86 6.54 -19.05
CA LYS A 284 9.79 7.31 -20.31
C LYS A 284 10.43 8.69 -20.22
N ILE A 285 10.39 9.36 -19.05
CA ILE A 285 11.10 10.62 -18.83
C ILE A 285 12.61 10.42 -18.91
N VAL A 286 13.17 9.41 -18.22
CA VAL A 286 14.62 9.11 -18.31
C VAL A 286 15.08 8.79 -19.72
N ILE A 287 14.26 8.05 -20.50
CA ILE A 287 14.54 7.78 -21.92
C ILE A 287 14.49 9.07 -22.75
N GLN A 288 13.49 9.93 -22.55
CA GLN A 288 13.32 11.17 -23.33
C GLN A 288 14.46 12.17 -23.04
N ALA A 289 14.83 12.36 -21.77
CA ALA A 289 15.96 13.19 -21.37
C ALA A 289 17.26 12.75 -22.06
N GLY A 290 17.47 11.44 -22.17
CA GLY A 290 18.61 10.83 -22.87
C GLY A 290 18.63 11.12 -24.38
N ILE A 291 17.45 11.18 -25.02
CA ILE A 291 17.32 11.56 -26.44
C ILE A 291 17.57 13.06 -26.62
N ILE A 292 16.94 13.91 -25.79
CA ILE A 292 17.05 15.37 -25.91
C ILE A 292 18.49 15.84 -25.67
N ALA A 293 19.21 15.23 -24.72
CA ALA A 293 20.63 15.53 -24.47
C ALA A 293 21.59 15.02 -25.58
N GLN A 294 21.10 14.31 -26.59
CA GLN A 294 21.87 13.88 -27.77
C GLN A 294 21.51 14.68 -29.03
N MET A 295 20.50 15.56 -28.98
CA MET A 295 20.19 16.45 -30.10
C MET A 295 21.24 17.58 -30.16
N PRO A 296 21.71 17.99 -31.35
CA PRO A 296 22.51 19.20 -31.47
C PRO A 296 21.68 20.41 -31.05
N VAL A 297 22.33 21.39 -30.42
CA VAL A 297 21.75 22.71 -30.19
C VAL A 297 21.98 23.53 -31.46
N GLU A 298 20.89 23.99 -32.08
CA GLU A 298 20.88 24.94 -33.20
C GLU A 298 21.10 26.39 -32.72
#